data_AF-A0A517NU94-F1
#
_entry.id   AF-A0A517NU94-F1
#
_cell.length_a   1.000
_cell.length_b   1.000
_cell.length_c   1.000
_cell.angle_alpha   90.00
_cell.angle_beta   90.00
_cell.angle_gamma   90.00
#
_symmetry.space_group_name_H-M   'P 1'
#
loop_
_entity.id
_entity.type
_entity.pdbx_description
1 polymer ?
#
loop_
_entity_poly.entity_id
_entity_poly.type
_entity_poly.pdbx_seq_one_letter_code
_entity_poly.pdbx_strand_id
1 'polypeptide(L)'
;MANLNGFDANTVEPADDLEPIPSGKYIAVITDSEMKPTKSGTGNYLQLTFQIVEGEYANRLLWVRLNLDNPNATAVEIARRELSAICRSVGVLVPTDSADLHNLPCGIHVRVKRRNDTGELQNEVKGYSKKDAVAQPIAASQGSGTDAPWKR
;
A
#
# COMPACT_ATOMS: atom_id res chain seq x y z
N MET A 1 5.40 -17.61 -24.07
CA MET A 1 6.62 -16.82 -23.78
C MET A 1 6.60 -15.59 -24.67
N ALA A 2 7.02 -14.42 -24.16
CA ALA A 2 7.02 -13.18 -24.94
C ALA A 2 8.14 -13.18 -26.00
N ASN A 3 7.83 -12.66 -27.19
CA ASN A 3 8.82 -12.43 -28.26
C ASN A 3 9.43 -11.03 -28.07
N LEU A 4 10.75 -10.95 -27.98
CA LEU A 4 11.50 -9.71 -27.72
C LEU A 4 12.28 -9.21 -28.95
N ASN A 5 12.01 -9.75 -30.15
CA ASN A 5 12.63 -9.25 -31.38
C ASN A 5 12.33 -7.76 -31.59
N GLY A 6 13.38 -6.95 -31.66
CA GLY A 6 13.30 -5.50 -31.86
C GLY A 6 13.45 -4.65 -30.59
N PHE A 7 13.63 -5.26 -29.41
CA PHE A 7 13.99 -4.52 -28.20
C PHE A 7 15.51 -4.33 -28.11
N ASP A 8 15.97 -3.08 -28.01
CA ASP A 8 17.39 -2.71 -27.82
C ASP A 8 17.56 -1.92 -26.52
N ALA A 9 18.15 -2.58 -25.51
CA ALA A 9 18.40 -2.01 -24.19
C ALA A 9 19.40 -0.84 -24.19
N ASN A 10 20.13 -0.59 -25.29
CA ASN A 10 21.01 0.58 -25.40
C ASN A 10 20.22 1.87 -25.73
N THR A 11 18.96 1.72 -26.16
CA THR A 11 18.11 2.85 -26.58
C THR A 11 17.02 3.19 -25.56
N VAL A 12 16.91 2.38 -24.50
CA VAL A 12 15.90 2.52 -23.45
C VAL A 12 16.63 2.74 -22.14
N GLU A 13 16.47 3.92 -21.57
CA GLU A 13 17.04 4.21 -20.25
C GLU A 13 16.42 3.28 -19.19
N PRO A 14 17.23 2.77 -18.24
CA PRO A 14 16.73 2.01 -17.11
C PRO A 14 15.65 2.81 -16.38
N ALA A 15 14.62 2.13 -15.89
CA ALA A 15 13.63 2.77 -15.03
C ALA A 15 14.32 3.33 -13.78
N ASP A 16 13.99 4.58 -13.42
CA ASP A 16 14.42 5.17 -12.17
C ASP A 16 13.99 4.31 -10.98
N ASP A 17 14.84 4.27 -9.95
CA ASP A 17 14.50 3.62 -8.69
C ASP A 17 13.19 4.22 -8.15
N LEU A 18 12.18 3.38 -7.94
CA LEU A 18 10.89 3.80 -7.39
C LEU A 18 11.05 4.12 -5.91
N GLU A 19 11.54 5.34 -5.61
CA GLU A 19 11.72 5.80 -4.24
C GLU A 19 10.40 5.76 -3.47
N PRO A 20 10.42 5.33 -2.19
CA PRO A 20 9.21 5.30 -1.38
C PRO A 20 8.59 6.68 -1.25
N ILE A 21 7.27 6.76 -1.41
CA ILE A 21 6.55 8.02 -1.18
C ILE A 21 6.57 8.38 0.32
N PRO A 22 6.46 9.67 0.68
CA PRO A 22 6.42 10.09 2.08
C PRO A 22 5.32 9.40 2.89
N SER A 23 5.48 9.41 4.22
CA SER A 23 4.41 8.95 5.10
C SER A 23 3.28 9.99 5.11
N GLY A 24 2.04 9.55 4.91
CA GLY A 24 0.92 10.47 4.74
C GLY A 24 -0.39 9.77 4.45
N LYS A 25 -1.43 10.59 4.23
CA LYS A 25 -2.73 10.11 3.75
C LYS A 25 -2.86 10.41 2.27
N TYR A 26 -3.31 9.44 1.50
CA TYR A 26 -3.44 9.53 0.05
C TYR A 26 -4.81 9.01 -0.38
N ILE A 27 -5.39 9.60 -1.42
CA ILE A 27 -6.59 9.04 -2.06
C ILE A 27 -6.13 8.02 -3.10
N ALA A 28 -6.62 6.80 -2.96
CA ALA A 28 -6.31 5.70 -3.84
C ALA A 28 -7.55 4.90 -4.21
N VAL A 29 -7.44 4.13 -5.30
CA VAL A 29 -8.41 3.13 -5.71
C VAL A 29 -7.72 1.78 -5.83
N ILE A 30 -8.45 0.69 -5.60
CA ILE A 30 -7.96 -0.65 -5.92
C ILE A 30 -8.11 -0.84 -7.43
N THR A 31 -7.02 -1.08 -8.14
CA THR A 31 -7.01 -1.29 -9.59
C THR A 31 -6.91 -2.74 -10.00
N ASP A 32 -6.42 -3.59 -9.10
CA ASP A 32 -6.26 -5.01 -9.36
C ASP A 32 -6.32 -5.81 -8.06
N SER A 33 -6.79 -7.06 -8.17
CA SER A 33 -6.83 -8.02 -7.08
C SER A 33 -6.58 -9.43 -7.58
N GLU A 34 -5.64 -10.14 -6.95
CA GLU A 34 -5.23 -11.47 -7.39
C GLU A 34 -4.95 -12.37 -6.19
N MET A 35 -5.41 -13.62 -6.24
CA MET A 35 -5.02 -14.64 -5.27
C MET A 35 -3.67 -15.26 -5.64
N LYS A 36 -2.69 -15.16 -4.74
CA LYS A 36 -1.34 -15.71 -4.94
C LYS A 36 -0.96 -16.71 -3.86
N PRO A 37 -0.19 -17.76 -4.19
CA PRO A 37 0.35 -18.65 -3.18
C PRO A 37 1.37 -17.91 -2.30
N THR A 38 1.35 -18.20 -1.01
CA THR A 38 2.37 -17.74 -0.04
C THR A 38 3.75 -18.29 -0.40
N LYS A 39 4.82 -17.62 0.07
CA LYS A 39 6.21 -18.06 -0.20
C LYS A 39 6.49 -19.49 0.28
N SER A 40 5.84 -19.94 1.35
CA SER A 40 5.95 -21.30 1.87
C SER A 40 5.13 -22.32 1.09
N GLY A 41 4.22 -21.90 0.20
CA GLY A 41 3.32 -22.76 -0.56
C GLY A 41 2.20 -23.40 0.28
N THR A 42 2.06 -23.02 1.54
CA THR A 42 1.13 -23.66 2.49
C THR A 42 -0.22 -22.93 2.60
N GLY A 43 -0.53 -22.02 1.68
CA GLY A 43 -1.73 -21.19 1.70
C GLY A 43 -1.65 -20.07 0.67
N ASN A 44 -2.69 -19.25 0.61
CA ASN A 44 -2.85 -18.18 -0.37
C ASN A 44 -3.10 -16.82 0.30
N TYR A 45 -2.68 -15.75 -0.35
CA TYR A 45 -3.02 -14.38 0.04
C TYR A 45 -3.71 -13.65 -1.11
N LEU A 46 -4.65 -12.78 -0.76
CA LEU A 46 -5.22 -11.82 -1.69
C LEU A 46 -4.24 -10.63 -1.79
N GLN A 47 -3.66 -10.44 -2.97
CA GLN A 47 -2.90 -9.24 -3.27
C GLN A 47 -3.86 -8.19 -3.83
N LEU A 48 -3.85 -7.00 -3.23
CA LEU A 48 -4.56 -5.83 -3.75
C LEU A 48 -3.53 -4.80 -4.23
N THR A 49 -3.78 -4.23 -5.41
CA THR A 49 -2.99 -3.13 -5.96
C THR A 49 -3.77 -1.83 -5.78
N PHE A 50 -3.24 -0.93 -4.98
CA PHE A 50 -3.76 0.43 -4.80
C PHE A 50 -3.01 1.39 -5.72
N GLN A 51 -3.73 2.17 -6.49
CA GLN A 51 -3.19 3.30 -7.25
C GLN A 51 -3.61 4.60 -6.59
N ILE A 52 -2.64 5.48 -6.30
CA ILE A 52 -2.93 6.86 -5.87
C ILE A 52 -3.53 7.62 -7.05
N VAL A 53 -4.66 8.29 -6.83
CA VAL A 53 -5.42 8.99 -7.90
C VAL A 53 -5.40 10.51 -7.78
N GLU A 54 -4.95 11.05 -6.64
CA GLU A 54 -4.90 12.50 -6.40
C GLU A 54 -3.56 12.93 -5.78
N GLY A 55 -3.14 14.16 -6.08
CA GLY A 55 -1.91 14.77 -5.54
C GLY A 55 -0.65 14.52 -6.36
N GLU A 56 0.49 14.97 -5.83
CA GLU A 56 1.81 14.89 -6.48
C GLU A 56 2.26 13.45 -6.79
N TYR A 57 1.82 12.49 -5.97
CA TYR A 57 2.16 11.07 -6.12
C TYR A 57 1.09 10.27 -6.88
N ALA A 58 0.27 10.92 -7.69
CA ALA A 58 -0.69 10.23 -8.55
C ALA A 58 -0.02 9.20 -9.45
N ASN A 59 -0.73 8.11 -9.75
CA ASN A 59 -0.27 6.93 -10.51
C ASN A 59 0.79 6.06 -9.80
N ARG A 60 1.20 6.40 -8.58
CA ARG A 60 2.02 5.48 -7.77
C ARG A 60 1.19 4.28 -7.31
N LEU A 61 1.79 3.10 -7.44
CA LEU A 61 1.20 1.83 -7.05
C LEU A 61 1.73 1.37 -5.69
N LEU A 62 0.84 0.84 -4.88
CA LEU A 62 1.11 0.26 -3.57
C LEU A 62 0.44 -1.10 -3.47
N TRP A 63 1.15 -2.08 -2.92
CA TRP A 63 0.65 -3.45 -2.82
C TRP A 63 0.34 -3.82 -1.38
N VAL A 64 -0.84 -4.39 -1.17
CA VAL A 64 -1.28 -4.94 0.11
C VAL A 64 -1.50 -6.43 -0.05
N ARG A 65 -1.05 -7.23 0.92
CA ARG A 65 -1.16 -8.69 0.90
C ARG A 65 -1.95 -9.16 2.11
N LEU A 66 -3.14 -9.67 1.87
CA LEU A 66 -4.06 -10.17 2.89
C LEU A 66 -3.98 -11.70 2.93
N ASN A 67 -3.33 -12.26 3.96
CA ASN A 67 -3.20 -13.70 4.16
C ASN A 67 -4.53 -14.34 4.63
N LEU A 68 -5.54 -14.35 3.76
CA LEU A 68 -6.89 -14.85 4.08
C LEU A 68 -6.96 -16.39 4.21
N ASP A 69 -5.99 -17.09 3.62
CA ASP A 69 -5.85 -18.54 3.68
C ASP A 69 -4.40 -18.91 4.10
N ASN A 70 -4.23 -19.25 5.39
CA ASN A 70 -2.92 -19.56 5.94
C ASN A 70 -3.07 -20.49 7.16
N PRO A 71 -2.13 -21.44 7.40
CA PRO A 71 -2.14 -22.28 8.60
C PRO A 71 -2.01 -21.47 9.90
N ASN A 72 -1.42 -20.27 9.85
CA ASN A 72 -1.33 -19.38 11.01
C ASN A 72 -2.64 -18.61 11.19
N ALA A 73 -3.46 -19.04 12.16
CA ALA A 73 -4.74 -18.41 12.50
C ALA A 73 -4.62 -16.91 12.82
N THR A 74 -3.54 -16.48 13.47
CA THR A 74 -3.30 -15.06 13.77
C THR A 74 -3.10 -14.23 12.50
N ALA A 75 -2.40 -14.78 11.51
CA ALA A 75 -2.21 -14.09 10.23
C ALA A 75 -3.54 -13.94 9.47
N VAL A 76 -4.38 -14.98 9.49
CA VAL A 76 -5.73 -14.95 8.91
C VAL A 76 -6.61 -13.93 9.62
N GLU A 77 -6.56 -13.87 10.94
CA GLU A 77 -7.34 -12.90 11.72
C GLU A 77 -6.94 -11.45 11.40
N ILE A 78 -5.63 -11.17 11.33
CA ILE A 78 -5.11 -9.85 10.94
C ILE A 78 -5.58 -9.49 9.52
N ALA A 79 -5.45 -10.41 8.57
CA ALA A 79 -5.88 -10.20 7.19
C ALA A 79 -7.39 -9.92 7.09
N ARG A 80 -8.23 -10.64 7.85
CA ARG A 80 -9.68 -10.42 7.90
C ARG A 80 -10.03 -9.07 8.51
N ARG A 81 -9.35 -8.65 9.59
CA ARG A 81 -9.53 -7.31 10.18
C ARG A 81 -9.15 -6.21 9.20
N GLU A 82 -8.08 -6.41 8.45
CA GLU A 82 -7.63 -5.45 7.45
C GLU A 82 -8.60 -5.36 6.26
N LEU A 83 -9.06 -6.50 5.73
CA LEU A 83 -10.12 -6.53 4.70
C LEU A 83 -11.39 -5.80 5.17
N SER A 84 -11.77 -6.01 6.43
CA SER A 84 -12.91 -5.35 7.08
C SER A 84 -12.76 -3.82 7.14
N ALA A 85 -11.53 -3.30 7.28
CA ALA A 85 -11.24 -1.88 7.24
C ALA A 85 -11.34 -1.31 5.81
N ILE A 86 -10.83 -2.05 4.81
CA ILE A 86 -10.95 -1.70 3.38
C ILE A 86 -12.42 -1.64 2.97
N CYS A 87 -13.20 -2.67 3.31
CA CYS A 87 -14.65 -2.73 3.04
C CYS A 87 -15.38 -1.48 3.56
N ARG A 88 -15.04 -1.04 4.79
CA ARG A 88 -15.63 0.16 5.40
C ARG A 88 -15.15 1.47 4.77
N SER A 89 -13.91 1.53 4.27
CA SER A 89 -13.36 2.73 3.65
C SER A 89 -13.98 3.00 2.29
N VAL A 90 -14.28 1.95 1.53
CA VAL A 90 -14.98 2.05 0.22
C VAL A 90 -16.51 2.01 0.32
N GLY A 91 -17.06 1.60 1.47
CA GLY A 91 -18.50 1.56 1.72
C GLY A 91 -19.20 0.26 1.30
N VAL A 92 -18.45 -0.78 0.92
CA VAL A 92 -18.96 -2.10 0.54
C VAL A 92 -18.77 -3.05 1.72
N LEU A 93 -19.81 -3.27 2.53
CA LEU A 93 -19.71 -4.04 3.77
C LEU A 93 -19.76 -5.56 3.57
N VAL A 94 -20.35 -6.02 2.47
CA VAL A 94 -20.55 -7.43 2.17
C VAL A 94 -20.10 -7.69 0.73
N PRO A 95 -18.79 -7.61 0.43
CA PRO A 95 -18.29 -7.96 -0.89
C PRO A 95 -18.46 -9.47 -1.12
N THR A 96 -18.85 -9.83 -2.33
CA THR A 96 -18.94 -11.22 -2.79
C THR A 96 -17.72 -11.63 -3.60
N ASP A 97 -17.10 -10.66 -4.28
CA ASP A 97 -15.85 -10.80 -5.02
C ASP A 97 -14.89 -9.66 -4.64
N SER A 98 -13.57 -9.89 -4.74
CA SER A 98 -12.57 -8.83 -4.58
C SER A 98 -12.72 -7.69 -5.60
N ALA A 99 -13.27 -7.97 -6.77
CA ALA A 99 -13.59 -6.99 -7.81
C ALA A 99 -14.65 -5.97 -7.35
N ASP A 100 -15.51 -6.32 -6.39
CA ASP A 100 -16.51 -5.41 -5.83
C ASP A 100 -15.88 -4.19 -5.13
N LEU A 101 -14.59 -4.28 -4.80
CA LEU A 101 -13.82 -3.22 -4.13
C LEU A 101 -13.04 -2.34 -5.12
N HIS A 102 -13.05 -2.68 -6.42
CA HIS A 102 -12.25 -2.00 -7.43
C HIS A 102 -12.80 -0.63 -7.81
N ASN A 103 -11.91 0.30 -8.18
CA ASN A 103 -12.25 1.63 -8.66
C ASN A 103 -13.10 2.48 -7.69
N LEU A 104 -13.18 2.07 -6.42
CA LEU A 104 -13.83 2.84 -5.36
C LEU A 104 -12.79 3.66 -4.60
N PRO A 105 -12.95 5.00 -4.50
CA PRO A 105 -11.96 5.84 -3.86
C PRO A 105 -11.99 5.67 -2.35
N CYS A 106 -10.80 5.50 -1.77
CA CYS A 106 -10.60 5.50 -0.32
C CYS A 106 -9.30 6.21 0.07
N GLY A 107 -9.24 6.67 1.31
CA GLY A 107 -8.03 7.22 1.91
C GLY A 107 -7.15 6.10 2.45
N ILE A 108 -5.92 5.97 1.97
CA ILE A 108 -4.90 5.06 2.51
C ILE A 108 -3.88 5.82 3.36
N HIS A 109 -3.45 5.22 4.46
CA HIS A 109 -2.41 5.78 5.33
C HIS A 109 -1.10 5.06 5.05
N VAL A 110 -0.19 5.73 4.35
CA VAL A 110 1.10 5.18 3.95
C VAL A 110 2.16 5.54 4.98
N ARG A 111 3.02 4.58 5.29
CA ARG A 111 4.23 4.78 6.08
C ARG A 111 5.44 4.28 5.32
N VAL A 112 6.60 4.86 5.62
CA VAL A 112 7.89 4.34 5.17
C VAL A 112 8.45 3.45 6.27
N LYS A 113 8.71 2.19 5.93
CA LYS A 113 9.31 1.20 6.82
C LYS A 113 10.68 0.81 6.27
N ARG A 114 11.68 0.75 7.15
CA ARG A 114 12.98 0.18 6.82
C ARG A 114 12.91 -1.35 6.92
N ARG A 115 13.33 -2.06 5.90
CA ARG A 115 13.46 -3.53 5.91
C ARG A 115 14.61 -3.93 6.82
N ASN A 116 14.41 -4.92 7.69
CA ASN A 116 15.40 -5.32 8.69
C ASN A 116 16.59 -6.10 8.08
N ASP A 117 16.40 -6.72 6.93
CA ASP A 117 17.38 -7.55 6.23
C ASP A 117 18.19 -6.78 5.18
N THR A 118 17.55 -5.93 4.36
CA THR A 118 18.25 -5.17 3.32
C THR A 118 18.56 -3.72 3.72
N GLY A 119 17.92 -3.20 4.77
CA GLY A 119 18.05 -1.79 5.16
C GLY A 119 17.34 -0.80 4.22
N GLU A 120 16.69 -1.30 3.16
CA GLU A 120 15.96 -0.51 2.17
C GLU A 120 14.67 0.07 2.77
N LEU A 121 14.27 1.23 2.27
CA LEU A 121 13.01 1.85 2.64
C LEU A 121 11.89 1.30 1.73
N GLN A 122 10.74 0.99 2.32
CA GLN A 122 9.58 0.48 1.60
C GLN A 122 8.30 1.15 2.10
N ASN A 123 7.36 1.42 1.19
CA ASN A 123 6.02 1.84 1.59
C ASN A 123 5.20 0.69 2.14
N GLU A 124 4.50 0.95 3.25
CA GLU A 124 3.54 0.04 3.87
C GLU A 124 2.24 0.80 4.13
N VAL A 125 1.10 0.22 3.73
CA VAL A 125 -0.22 0.76 4.07
C VAL A 125 -0.60 0.28 5.47
N LYS A 126 -0.96 1.21 6.36
CA LYS A 126 -1.27 0.94 7.78
C LYS A 126 -2.68 1.32 8.20
N GLY A 127 -3.47 1.92 7.32
CA GLY A 127 -4.81 2.36 7.66
C GLY A 127 -5.61 2.75 6.44
N TYR A 128 -6.93 2.70 6.61
CA TYR A 128 -7.92 2.95 5.57
C TYR A 128 -8.99 3.89 6.14
N SER A 129 -9.45 4.85 5.34
CA SER A 129 -10.44 5.85 5.71
C SER A 129 -11.33 6.19 4.52
N LYS A 130 -12.55 6.70 4.77
CA LYS A 130 -13.42 7.18 3.68
C LYS A 130 -12.78 8.40 3.01
N LYS A 131 -13.05 8.60 1.71
CA LYS A 131 -12.47 9.71 0.92
C LYS A 131 -12.61 11.08 1.61
N ASP A 132 -13.77 11.37 2.19
CA ASP A 132 -14.06 12.67 2.82
C ASP A 132 -13.30 12.90 4.14
N ALA A 133 -12.67 11.87 4.71
CA ALA A 133 -11.94 11.95 5.97
C ALA A 133 -10.45 12.34 5.82
N VAL A 134 -10.03 12.74 4.61
CA VAL A 134 -8.62 13.00 4.29
C VAL A 134 -8.34 14.51 4.29
N ALA A 135 -7.88 15.01 5.43
CA ALA A 135 -7.07 16.23 5.46
C ALA A 135 -5.71 15.93 4.80
N GLN A 136 -5.23 16.86 3.96
CA GLN A 136 -4.01 16.72 3.17
C GLN A 136 -2.78 16.29 3.99
N PRO A 137 -1.81 15.56 3.40
CA PRO A 137 -0.60 15.15 4.09
C PRO A 137 0.15 16.38 4.62
N ILE A 138 0.45 16.37 5.92
CA ILE A 138 1.31 17.36 6.55
C ILE A 138 2.72 17.07 6.03
N ALA A 139 3.26 17.94 5.18
CA ALA A 139 4.68 17.90 4.84
C ALA A 139 5.47 17.92 6.16
N ALA A 140 6.46 17.02 6.27
CA ALA A 140 7.33 17.00 7.44
C ALA A 140 8.11 18.32 7.52
N SER A 141 7.58 19.29 8.27
CA SER A 141 8.33 20.46 8.68
C SER A 141 9.48 19.96 9.54
N GLN A 142 10.69 20.07 9.03
CA GLN A 142 11.93 19.86 9.77
C GLN A 142 11.85 20.68 11.06
N GLY A 143 11.65 20.00 12.19
CA GLY A 143 11.65 20.61 13.51
C GLY A 143 13.07 21.02 13.86
N SER A 144 13.38 22.29 13.66
CA SER A 144 14.51 22.98 14.27
C SER A 144 14.50 22.72 15.77
N GLY A 145 15.58 22.13 16.29
CA GLY A 145 15.75 21.89 17.71
C GLY A 145 15.66 23.19 18.50
N THR A 146 14.78 23.21 19.50
CA THR A 146 14.81 24.18 20.59
C THR A 146 14.70 23.44 21.91
N ASP A 147 15.79 23.58 22.67
CA ASP A 147 16.02 23.27 24.09
C ASP A 147 14.80 22.87 24.96
N ALA A 148 14.95 21.76 25.69
CA ALA A 148 14.06 21.38 26.78
C ALA A 148 14.49 22.07 28.09
N PRO A 149 13.65 22.89 28.74
CA PRO A 149 14.01 23.57 29.98
C PRO A 149 13.44 22.81 31.17
N TRP A 150 14.23 21.93 31.77
CA TRP A 150 14.03 21.53 33.17
C TRP A 150 15.37 21.20 33.81
N LYS A 151 16.15 22.25 34.01
CA LYS A 151 17.24 22.29 34.98
C LYS A 151 16.94 23.43 35.95
N ARG A 152 16.38 23.10 37.10
CA ARG A 152 16.48 23.86 38.34
C ARG A 152 16.57 22.88 39.49
#